data_AF-A0A8T7I976-F1
#
_entry.id   AF-A0A8T7I976-F1
#
_cell.length_a   1.000
_cell.length_b   1.000
_cell.length_c   1.000
_cell.angle_alpha   90.00
_cell.angle_beta   90.00
_cell.angle_gamma   90.00
#
_symmetry.space_group_name_H-M   'P 1'
#
loop_
_entity.id
_entity.type
_entity.pdbx_description
1 polymer ?
#
loop_
_entity_poly.entity_id
_entity_poly.type
_entity_poly.pdbx_seq_one_letter_code
_entity_poly.pdbx_strand_id
1 'polypeptide(L)'
;LIVMIQAQQQFHRAGASGQGRSAQASALSLKQAYQSLGVDESASDKDVKRAYRKLMAQHHPDKLVAKGLPEHMIKMATEKTQDIKSAYETIMESRKGN
;
A
#
# COMPACT_ATOMS: atom_id res chain seq x y z
N LEU A 1 27.76 24.69 49.16
CA LEU A 1 27.30 23.67 50.15
C LEU A 1 25.89 23.25 49.73
N ILE A 2 25.69 21.99 49.31
CA ILE A 2 25.01 20.91 50.09
C ILE A 2 23.48 21.19 50.12
N VAL A 3 22.51 20.36 49.65
CA VAL A 3 22.44 18.93 49.34
C VAL A 3 21.00 18.58 48.85
N MET A 4 20.84 17.44 48.14
CA MET A 4 19.64 16.59 47.99
C MET A 4 18.32 17.13 47.38
N ILE A 5 18.03 16.64 46.17
CA ILE A 5 16.69 16.11 45.84
C ILE A 5 16.89 14.75 45.14
N GLN A 6 16.82 13.67 45.91
CA GLN A 6 16.41 12.36 45.42
C GLN A 6 15.06 12.05 46.05
N ALA A 7 14.07 11.76 45.22
CA ALA A 7 12.87 11.04 45.62
C ALA A 7 12.44 10.16 44.44
N GLN A 8 13.03 8.96 44.38
CA GLN A 8 12.37 7.82 43.75
C GLN A 8 11.22 7.36 44.66
N GLN A 9 10.08 7.05 44.06
CA GLN A 9 9.07 6.07 44.48
C GLN A 9 8.13 5.92 43.26
N GLN A 10 8.42 5.03 42.31
CA GLN A 10 7.81 3.69 42.22
C GLN A 10 6.33 3.67 42.64
N PHE A 11 5.45 3.25 41.75
CA PHE A 11 4.56 2.09 41.87
C PHE A 11 3.37 2.26 40.92
N HIS A 12 3.45 1.53 39.81
CA HIS A 12 2.37 0.79 39.13
C HIS A 12 1.08 1.51 38.70
N ARG A 13 0.73 1.24 37.43
CA ARG A 13 -0.61 0.76 36.97
C ARG A 13 -1.27 1.67 35.93
N ALA A 14 -0.94 1.43 34.66
CA ALA A 14 -1.92 1.45 33.57
C ALA A 14 -1.30 0.80 32.32
N GLY A 15 -1.46 -0.52 32.19
CA GLY A 15 -1.49 -1.11 30.86
C GLY A 15 -2.79 -0.69 30.19
N ALA A 16 -2.72 -0.15 28.98
CA ALA A 16 -3.77 -0.22 27.96
C ALA A 16 -3.31 0.44 26.66
N SER A 17 -3.60 -0.22 25.54
CA SER A 17 -3.70 0.33 24.16
C SER A 17 -2.42 0.76 23.42
N GLY A 18 -1.47 -0.17 23.27
CA GLY A 18 -0.54 -0.16 22.13
C GLY A 18 -1.08 -0.89 20.88
N GLN A 19 -2.33 -1.36 20.92
CA GLN A 19 -2.96 -2.21 19.91
C GLN A 19 -4.01 -1.39 19.16
N GLY A 20 -3.64 -0.82 18.02
CA GLY A 20 -4.56 -0.01 17.20
C GLY A 20 -3.91 0.68 16.01
N ARG A 21 -2.58 0.89 16.06
CA ARG A 21 -1.85 1.53 14.95
C ARG A 21 -1.58 0.58 13.77
N SER A 22 -1.62 -0.73 13.97
CA SER A 22 -1.34 -1.72 12.92
C SER A 22 -2.51 -1.95 11.98
N ALA A 23 -3.73 -2.08 12.51
CA ALA A 23 -4.94 -2.27 11.69
C ALA A 23 -5.29 -1.03 10.84
N GLN A 24 -5.01 0.17 11.37
CA GLN A 24 -5.21 1.41 10.63
C GLN A 24 -4.24 1.54 9.44
N ALA A 25 -2.99 1.08 9.61
CA ALA A 25 -1.97 1.15 8.57
C ALA A 25 -2.27 0.19 7.40
N SER A 26 -2.77 -1.01 7.68
CA SER A 26 -3.20 -1.96 6.65
C SER A 26 -4.51 -1.55 5.96
N ALA A 27 -5.45 -0.92 6.68
CA ALA A 27 -6.64 -0.36 6.05
C ALA A 27 -6.29 0.81 5.10
N LEU A 28 -5.33 1.66 5.48
CA LEU A 28 -4.82 2.72 4.62
C LEU A 28 -4.11 2.18 3.37
N SER A 29 -3.29 1.13 3.51
CA SER A 29 -2.59 0.53 2.36
C SER A 29 -3.56 -0.14 1.38
N LEU A 30 -4.62 -0.78 1.87
CA LEU A 30 -5.69 -1.33 1.04
C LEU A 30 -6.44 -0.24 0.27
N LYS A 31 -6.87 0.81 0.96
CA LYS A 31 -7.55 1.94 0.32
C LYS A 31 -6.69 2.60 -0.76
N GLN A 32 -5.39 2.77 -0.48
CA GLN A 32 -4.43 3.29 -1.46
C GLN A 32 -4.25 2.34 -2.65
N ALA A 33 -4.29 1.02 -2.44
CA ALA A 33 -4.23 0.04 -3.51
C ALA A 33 -5.47 0.12 -4.42
N TYR A 34 -6.68 0.20 -3.85
CA TYR A 34 -7.91 0.38 -4.62
C TYR A 34 -7.89 1.68 -5.45
N GLN A 35 -7.44 2.78 -4.85
CA GLN A 35 -7.26 4.05 -5.55
C GLN A 35 -6.22 3.97 -6.68
N SER A 36 -5.11 3.24 -6.47
CA SER A 36 -4.06 3.09 -7.48
C SER A 36 -4.51 2.27 -8.68
N LEU A 37 -5.41 1.29 -8.47
CA LEU A 37 -6.07 0.54 -9.54
C LEU A 37 -7.29 1.28 -10.13
N GLY A 38 -7.73 2.39 -9.54
CA GLY A 38 -8.90 3.15 -9.97
C GLY A 38 -10.21 2.37 -9.82
N VAL A 39 -10.31 1.52 -8.80
CA VAL A 39 -11.48 0.70 -8.49
C VAL A 39 -12.00 1.05 -7.09
N ASP A 40 -13.29 0.82 -6.88
CA ASP A 40 -13.90 1.00 -5.56
C ASP A 40 -13.48 -0.13 -4.60
N GLU A 41 -13.49 0.14 -3.29
CA GLU A 41 -13.30 -0.88 -2.26
C GLU A 41 -14.39 -1.95 -2.34
N SER A 42 -15.59 -1.57 -2.78
CA SER A 42 -16.73 -2.47 -3.02
C SER A 42 -16.67 -3.23 -4.36
N ALA A 43 -15.65 -3.00 -5.19
CA ALA A 43 -15.56 -3.61 -6.52
C ALA A 43 -15.44 -5.15 -6.43
N SER A 44 -15.99 -5.89 -7.38
CA SER A 44 -15.84 -7.35 -7.38
C SER A 44 -14.44 -7.78 -7.83
N ASP A 45 -14.00 -8.99 -7.51
CA ASP A 45 -12.71 -9.54 -7.99
C ASP A 45 -12.59 -9.49 -9.51
N LYS A 46 -13.72 -9.63 -10.21
CA LYS A 46 -13.79 -9.52 -11.67
C LYS A 46 -13.46 -8.10 -12.13
N ASP A 47 -13.99 -7.09 -11.44
CA ASP A 47 -13.73 -5.68 -11.76
C ASP A 47 -12.29 -5.29 -11.46
N VAL A 48 -11.75 -5.76 -10.32
CA VAL A 48 -10.34 -5.56 -9.95
C VAL A 48 -9.41 -6.17 -11.02
N LYS A 49 -9.67 -7.41 -11.45
CA LYS A 49 -8.90 -8.04 -12.57
C LYS A 49 -9.07 -7.30 -13.89
N ARG A 50 -10.26 -6.79 -14.18
CA ARG A 50 -10.53 -6.03 -15.40
C ARG A 50 -9.76 -4.72 -15.42
N ALA A 51 -9.76 -3.98 -14.31
CA ALA A 51 -9.01 -2.75 -14.15
C ALA A 51 -7.49 -3.00 -14.27
N TYR A 52 -6.98 -4.04 -13.60
CA TYR A 52 -5.59 -4.47 -13.70
C TYR A 52 -5.15 -4.71 -15.16
N ARG A 53 -5.93 -5.52 -15.91
CA ARG A 53 -5.66 -5.78 -17.33
C ARG A 53 -5.69 -4.51 -18.18
N LYS A 54 -6.64 -3.61 -17.92
CA LYS A 54 -6.78 -2.33 -18.63
C LYS A 54 -5.58 -1.43 -18.37
N LEU A 55 -5.10 -1.34 -17.13
CA LEU A 55 -3.93 -0.54 -16.76
C LEU A 55 -2.63 -1.13 -17.35
N MET A 56 -2.45 -2.45 -17.31
CA MET A 56 -1.34 -3.13 -17.98
C MET A 56 -1.30 -2.82 -19.48
N ALA A 57 -2.43 -2.90 -20.17
CA ALA A 57 -2.48 -2.63 -21.61
C ALA A 57 -2.19 -1.16 -21.98
N GLN A 58 -2.35 -0.23 -21.03
CA GLN A 58 -2.06 1.20 -21.20
C GLN A 58 -0.59 1.53 -20.92
N HIS A 59 -0.01 0.92 -19.89
CA HIS A 59 1.37 1.18 -19.46
C HIS A 59 2.37 0.11 -19.93
N HIS A 60 1.98 -0.77 -20.86
CA HIS A 60 2.84 -1.88 -21.27
C HIS A 60 4.14 -1.35 -21.90
N PRO A 61 5.32 -1.81 -21.42
CA PRO A 61 6.61 -1.35 -21.95
C PRO A 61 6.74 -1.66 -23.44
N ASP A 62 6.20 -2.79 -23.91
CA ASP A 62 6.17 -3.17 -25.33
C ASP A 62 5.61 -2.07 -26.27
N LYS A 63 4.51 -1.41 -25.88
CA LYS A 63 3.92 -0.33 -26.67
C LYS A 63 4.75 0.95 -26.65
N LEU A 64 5.54 1.14 -25.60
CA LEU A 64 6.41 2.31 -25.45
C LEU A 64 7.72 2.10 -26.21
N VAL A 65 8.24 0.87 -26.19
CA VAL A 65 9.36 0.43 -27.02
C VAL A 65 9.00 0.54 -28.50
N ALA A 66 7.81 0.08 -28.91
CA ALA A 66 7.34 0.18 -30.29
C ALA A 66 7.19 1.63 -30.79
N LYS A 67 6.99 2.59 -29.89
CA LYS A 67 6.95 4.03 -30.19
C LYS A 67 8.33 4.69 -30.18
N GLY A 68 9.40 3.94 -29.91
CA GLY A 68 10.77 4.45 -29.85
C GLY A 68 11.02 5.40 -28.69
N LEU A 69 10.27 5.26 -27.58
CA LEU A 69 10.48 6.12 -26.42
C LEU A 69 11.85 5.86 -25.78
N PRO A 70 12.48 6.90 -25.21
CA PRO A 70 13.74 6.75 -24.50
C PRO A 70 13.61 5.79 -23.31
N GLU A 71 14.70 5.10 -22.99
CA GLU A 71 14.79 4.08 -21.92
C GLU A 71 14.23 4.55 -20.58
N HIS A 72 14.41 5.83 -20.23
CA HIS A 72 13.88 6.38 -18.97
C HIS A 72 12.34 6.31 -18.90
N MET A 73 11.63 6.49 -20.01
CA MET A 73 10.16 6.42 -20.06
C MET A 73 9.67 4.97 -19.97
N ILE A 74 10.41 4.04 -20.56
CA ILE A 74 10.14 2.60 -20.43
C ILE A 74 10.31 2.17 -18.97
N LYS A 75 11.34 2.69 -18.29
CA LYS A 75 11.59 2.45 -16.86
C LYS A 75 10.44 2.97 -16.00
N MET A 76 10.03 4.23 -16.21
CA MET A 76 8.88 4.85 -15.53
C MET A 76 7.60 4.03 -15.70
N ALA A 77 7.34 3.55 -16.92
CA ALA A 77 6.17 2.72 -17.18
C ALA A 77 6.28 1.35 -16.49
N THR A 78 7.47 0.77 -16.46
CA THR A 78 7.75 -0.49 -15.75
C THR A 78 7.51 -0.32 -14.26
N GLU A 79 8.03 0.74 -13.64
CA GLU A 79 7.76 1.08 -12.24
C GLU A 79 6.26 1.22 -12.00
N LYS A 80 5.56 1.96 -12.86
CA LYS A 80 4.10 2.08 -12.76
C LYS A 80 3.39 0.74 -12.85
N THR A 81 3.83 -0.14 -13.76
CA THR A 81 3.26 -1.48 -13.89
C THR A 81 3.50 -2.35 -12.65
N GLN A 82 4.65 -2.20 -12.00
CA GLN A 82 4.95 -2.88 -10.75
C GLN A 82 4.08 -2.37 -9.60
N ASP A 83 3.88 -1.05 -9.50
CA ASP A 83 2.97 -0.46 -8.50
C ASP A 83 1.53 -1.01 -8.66
N ILE A 84 1.05 -1.06 -9.90
CA ILE A 84 -0.28 -1.60 -10.22
C ILE A 84 -0.38 -3.08 -9.83
N LYS A 85 0.67 -3.87 -10.06
CA LYS A 85 0.72 -5.27 -9.69
C LYS A 85 0.73 -5.45 -8.17
N SER A 86 1.56 -4.69 -7.45
CA SER A 86 1.64 -4.72 -5.99
C SER A 86 0.31 -4.35 -5.33
N ALA A 87 -0.38 -3.33 -5.85
CA ALA A 87 -1.72 -2.96 -5.42
C ALA A 87 -2.73 -4.10 -5.62
N TYR A 88 -2.68 -4.77 -6.77
CA TYR A 88 -3.58 -5.88 -7.09
C TYR A 88 -3.36 -7.07 -6.14
N GLU A 89 -2.09 -7.41 -5.89
CA GLU A 89 -1.72 -8.49 -4.96
C GLU A 89 -2.20 -8.17 -3.54
N THR A 90 -1.97 -6.95 -3.06
CA THR A 90 -2.42 -6.49 -1.73
C THR A 90 -3.94 -6.65 -1.55
N ILE A 91 -4.73 -6.25 -2.56
CA ILE A 91 -6.20 -6.39 -2.52
C ILE A 91 -6.60 -7.86 -2.50
N MET A 92 -6.04 -8.67 -3.40
CA MET A 92 -6.38 -10.09 -3.51
C MET A 92 -6.00 -10.86 -2.23
N GLU A 93 -4.87 -10.53 -1.62
CA GLU A 93 -4.39 -11.15 -0.39
C GLU A 93 -5.28 -10.78 0.80
N SER A 94 -5.66 -9.51 0.93
CA SER A 94 -6.64 -9.09 1.93
C SER A 94 -8.01 -9.75 1.75
N ARG A 95 -8.43 -10.04 0.52
CA ARG A 95 -9.71 -10.72 0.24
C ARG A 95 -9.66 -12.22 0.48
N LYS A 96 -8.48 -12.84 0.32
CA LYS A 96 -8.27 -14.27 0.57
C LYS A 96 -8.05 -14.59 2.06
N GLY A 97 -7.54 -13.62 2.83
CA GLY A 97 -7.26 -13.75 4.25
C GLY A 97 -8.43 -13.42 5.19
N ASN A 98 -9.59 -13.01 4.67
CA ASN A 98 -10.85 -12.87 5.40
C ASN A 98 -11.81 -13.99 4.99
#